data_AF-A0A3A4KFA9-F1
#
_entry.id   AF-A0A3A4KFA9-F1
#
_cell.length_a   1.000
_cell.length_b   1.000
_cell.length_c   1.000
_cell.angle_alpha   90.00
_cell.angle_beta   90.00
_cell.angle_gamma   90.00
#
_symmetry.space_group_name_H-M   'P 1'
#
loop_
_entity.id
_entity.type
_entity.pdbx_description
1 polymer ?
#
loop_
_entity_poly.entity_id
_entity_poly.type
_entity_poly.pdbx_seq_one_letter_code
_entity_poly.pdbx_strand_id
1 'polypeptide(L)'
;MSHKTLLTAVIGAACLGALAACSGPAEPSSGPTPAEAAPSAVAAGEPATAEEPGGNGKLEIAQKEFDVGDVPRGEKATHTFLLKNVGAGVLHIKKAQGS
;
A
#
# COMPACT_ATOMS: atom_id res chain seq x y z
N MET A 1 -40.51 32.50 35.18
CA MET A 1 -41.77 32.11 34.51
C MET A 1 -41.99 33.03 33.33
N SER A 2 -41.81 32.53 32.10
CA SER A 2 -42.48 33.03 30.88
C SER A 2 -42.24 32.07 29.71
N HIS A 3 -43.34 31.39 29.37
CA HIS A 3 -43.79 30.71 28.15
C HIS A 3 -42.82 30.51 26.96
N LYS A 4 -42.58 29.22 26.62
CA LYS A 4 -43.13 28.48 25.45
C LYS A 4 -42.55 28.89 24.09
N THR A 5 -41.82 27.99 23.43
CA THR A 5 -42.13 27.59 22.04
C THR A 5 -41.61 26.18 21.81
N LEU A 6 -42.55 25.30 21.52
CA LEU A 6 -42.39 23.89 21.16
C LEU A 6 -42.70 23.86 19.66
N LEU A 7 -41.79 23.35 18.83
CA LEU A 7 -42.11 23.04 17.42
C LEU A 7 -41.48 21.71 17.02
N THR A 8 -42.31 20.69 17.12
CA THR A 8 -42.16 19.37 16.51
C THR A 8 -42.53 19.50 15.03
N ALA A 9 -41.72 18.94 14.13
CA ALA A 9 -42.15 18.64 12.75
C ALA A 9 -41.84 17.17 12.46
N VAL A 10 -42.90 16.42 12.18
CA VAL A 10 -42.92 14.99 11.82
C VAL A 10 -43.45 14.90 10.38
N ILE A 11 -43.06 13.83 9.67
CA ILE A 11 -43.69 13.25 8.45
C ILE A 11 -43.34 13.99 7.13
N GLY A 12 -42.93 13.38 6.02
CA GLY A 12 -42.82 11.98 5.58
C GLY A 12 -42.70 11.90 4.04
N ALA A 13 -42.81 10.69 3.49
CA ALA A 13 -42.84 10.27 2.07
C ALA A 13 -41.45 10.15 1.37
N ALA A 14 -40.86 8.96 1.16
CA ALA A 14 -41.28 7.83 0.33
C ALA A 14 -41.59 8.21 -1.13
N CYS A 15 -40.71 7.82 -2.07
CA CYS A 15 -41.04 7.01 -3.25
C CYS A 15 -39.88 6.93 -4.26
N LEU A 16 -39.51 5.67 -4.55
CA LEU A 16 -39.24 5.08 -5.86
C LEU A 16 -38.22 5.75 -6.82
N GLY A 17 -37.17 4.98 -7.10
CA GLY A 17 -36.35 5.14 -8.30
C GLY A 17 -35.59 3.85 -8.62
N ALA A 18 -36.32 2.79 -8.99
CA ALA A 18 -35.74 1.61 -9.62
C ALA A 18 -35.50 1.90 -11.11
N LEU A 19 -34.23 1.91 -11.54
CA LEU A 19 -33.83 1.59 -12.92
C LEU A 19 -32.91 0.37 -12.81
N ALA A 20 -33.42 -0.82 -13.10
CA ALA A 20 -33.52 -1.39 -14.45
C ALA A 20 -32.19 -2.03 -14.88
N ALA A 21 -32.25 -3.36 -14.97
CA ALA A 21 -31.20 -4.27 -15.36
C ALA A 21 -30.67 -4.00 -16.78
N CYS A 22 -29.36 -4.15 -16.96
CA CYS A 22 -28.76 -4.56 -18.23
C CYS A 22 -27.77 -5.69 -17.93
N SER A 23 -28.27 -6.92 -17.97
CA SER A 23 -27.45 -8.08 -18.29
C SER A 23 -27.16 -8.03 -19.79
N GLY A 24 -25.89 -7.98 -20.17
CA GLY A 24 -25.42 -8.14 -21.54
C GLY A 24 -24.01 -8.75 -21.51
N PRO A 25 -23.74 -9.82 -22.26
CA PRO A 25 -22.56 -10.67 -22.11
C PRO A 25 -21.32 -10.02 -22.75
N ALA A 26 -20.21 -9.98 -22.03
CA ALA A 26 -18.91 -9.70 -22.65
C ALA A 26 -18.50 -10.95 -23.45
N GLU A 27 -18.70 -10.88 -24.76
CA GLU A 27 -18.22 -11.87 -25.72
C GLU A 27 -16.69 -12.03 -25.62
N PRO A 28 -16.17 -13.26 -25.63
CA PRO A 28 -14.74 -13.50 -25.75
C PRO A 28 -14.30 -13.09 -27.16
N SER A 29 -13.56 -11.99 -27.25
CA SER A 29 -12.91 -11.57 -28.49
C SER A 29 -11.77 -12.52 -28.82
N SER A 30 -12.05 -13.46 -29.72
CA SER A 30 -11.07 -14.24 -30.46
C SER A 30 -10.34 -13.32 -31.44
N GLY A 31 -9.24 -12.71 -31.00
CA GLY A 31 -8.23 -12.18 -31.90
C GLY A 31 -7.34 -13.31 -32.44
N PRO A 32 -7.00 -13.34 -33.73
CA PRO A 32 -6.15 -14.38 -34.31
C PRO A 32 -4.71 -14.26 -33.81
N THR A 33 -4.14 -15.41 -33.51
CA THR A 33 -2.76 -15.70 -33.12
C THR A 33 -1.75 -15.11 -34.11
N PRO A 34 -0.79 -14.27 -33.67
CA PRO A 34 0.54 -14.28 -34.25
C PRO A 34 1.25 -15.50 -33.70
N ALA A 35 1.54 -16.46 -34.58
CA ALA A 35 2.54 -17.48 -34.31
C ALA A 35 3.88 -16.76 -34.09
N GLU A 36 4.19 -16.43 -32.84
CA GLU A 36 5.51 -15.96 -32.44
C GLU A 36 6.41 -17.16 -32.21
N ALA A 37 7.62 -17.04 -32.76
CA ALA A 37 8.56 -18.10 -33.05
C ALA A 37 8.83 -19.04 -31.86
N ALA A 38 9.13 -20.30 -32.21
CA ALA A 38 9.71 -21.28 -31.31
C ALA A 38 10.76 -20.63 -30.39
N PRO A 39 10.77 -20.92 -29.08
CA PRO A 39 11.80 -20.40 -28.20
C PRO A 39 13.16 -20.81 -28.76
N SER A 40 13.89 -19.82 -29.27
CA SER A 40 15.30 -19.97 -29.57
C SER A 40 15.96 -20.50 -28.30
N ALA A 41 16.72 -21.58 -28.47
CA ALA A 41 17.49 -22.23 -27.45
C ALA A 41 18.11 -21.18 -26.51
N VAL A 42 17.69 -21.23 -25.23
CA VAL A 42 18.44 -20.60 -24.16
C VAL A 42 19.86 -21.13 -24.24
N ALA A 43 20.78 -20.31 -24.73
CA ALA A 43 22.19 -20.54 -24.50
C ALA A 43 22.33 -20.69 -22.99
N ALA A 44 22.73 -21.89 -22.55
CA ALA A 44 23.09 -22.15 -21.16
C ALA A 44 24.35 -21.35 -20.85
N GLY A 45 24.17 -20.04 -20.62
CA GLY A 45 25.17 -19.24 -19.95
C GLY A 45 25.38 -19.84 -18.57
N GLU A 46 26.65 -20.04 -18.22
CA GLU A 46 27.06 -20.43 -16.87
C GLU A 46 26.36 -19.51 -15.85
N PRO A 47 25.82 -20.05 -14.74
CA PRO A 47 25.20 -19.22 -13.72
C PRO A 47 26.23 -18.21 -13.23
N ALA A 48 25.93 -16.92 -13.39
CA ALA A 48 26.73 -15.86 -12.79
C ALA A 48 26.78 -16.12 -11.28
N THR A 49 27.99 -16.40 -10.77
CA THR A 49 28.22 -16.45 -9.33
C THR A 49 28.01 -15.04 -8.80
N ALA A 50 26.94 -14.84 -8.03
CA ALA A 50 26.75 -13.58 -7.32
C ALA A 50 27.90 -13.42 -6.33
N GLU A 51 28.64 -12.31 -6.45
CA GLU A 51 29.67 -11.97 -5.47
C GLU A 51 29.01 -11.82 -4.10
N GLU A 52 29.47 -12.61 -3.13
CA GLU A 52 29.05 -12.41 -1.75
C GLU A 52 29.48 -11.01 -1.32
N PRO A 53 28.62 -10.22 -0.66
CA PRO A 53 28.91 -8.84 -0.29
C PRO A 53 30.14 -8.77 0.64
N GLY A 54 31.30 -8.52 0.04
CA GLY A 54 32.58 -8.39 0.73
C GLY A 54 32.71 -7.00 1.34
N GLY A 55 32.27 -6.84 2.59
CA GLY A 55 32.44 -5.58 3.30
C GLY A 55 31.68 -5.50 4.61
N ASN A 56 31.73 -4.31 5.24
CA ASN A 56 30.93 -4.00 6.43
C ASN A 56 29.61 -3.35 6.03
N GLY A 57 28.51 -3.70 6.70
CA GLY A 57 27.26 -2.97 6.60
C GLY A 57 27.38 -1.59 7.25
N LYS A 58 26.69 -0.58 6.70
CA LYS A 58 26.66 0.79 7.27
C LYS A 58 25.23 1.31 7.22
N LEU A 59 24.70 1.67 8.38
CA LEU A 59 23.33 2.19 8.49
C LEU A 59 23.30 3.72 8.28
N GLU A 60 22.42 4.17 7.40
CA GLU A 60 22.01 5.56 7.25
C GLU A 60 20.51 5.68 7.53
N ILE A 61 20.13 6.68 8.33
CA ILE A 61 18.73 6.93 8.69
C ILE A 61 18.40 8.35 8.22
N ALA A 62 17.38 8.48 7.35
CA ALA A 62 17.03 9.76 6.74
C ALA A 62 16.55 10.80 7.78
N GLN A 63 15.81 10.35 8.77
CA GLN A 63 15.33 11.14 9.89
C GLN A 63 15.61 10.39 11.19
N LYS A 64 16.44 10.95 12.07
CA LYS A 64 16.83 10.29 13.33
C LYS A 64 15.80 10.47 14.44
N GLU A 65 15.02 11.55 14.36
CA GLU A 65 14.10 11.97 15.41
C GLU A 65 12.77 12.40 14.78
N PHE A 66 11.68 12.02 15.42
CA PHE A 66 10.33 12.41 15.05
C PHE A 66 9.57 12.82 16.31
N ASP A 67 9.08 14.06 16.32
CA ASP A 67 8.19 14.54 17.36
C ASP A 67 6.75 14.25 16.95
N VAL A 68 6.05 13.53 17.82
CA VAL A 68 4.65 13.15 17.61
C VAL A 68 3.70 14.31 17.93
N GLY A 69 4.15 15.28 18.74
CA GLY A 69 3.33 16.37 19.24
C GLY A 69 2.23 15.91 20.19
N ASP A 70 1.13 16.67 20.23
CA ASP A 70 -0.03 16.35 21.07
C ASP A 70 -0.84 15.20 20.46
N VAL A 71 -0.85 14.05 21.13
CA VAL A 71 -1.70 12.91 20.76
C VAL A 71 -2.92 12.85 21.69
N PRO A 72 -4.15 13.00 21.17
CA PRO A 72 -5.36 12.90 21.97
C PRO A 72 -5.48 11.55 22.67
N ARG A 73 -6.17 11.54 23.82
CA ARG A 73 -6.35 10.30 24.57
C ARG A 73 -7.14 9.27 23.75
N GLY A 74 -6.56 8.09 23.61
CA GLY A 74 -7.16 6.97 22.88
C GLY A 74 -6.75 6.90 21.41
N GLU A 75 -6.01 7.88 20.90
CA GLU A 75 -5.48 7.86 19.55
C GLU A 75 -4.10 7.22 19.48
N LYS A 76 -3.76 6.69 18.30
CA LYS A 76 -2.45 6.08 18.02
C LYS A 76 -1.74 6.92 16.98
N ALA A 77 -0.56 7.42 17.32
CA ALA A 77 0.35 7.97 16.33
C ALA A 77 1.26 6.89 15.78
N THR A 78 1.46 6.90 14.46
CA THR A 78 2.35 5.97 13.77
C THR A 78 3.28 6.77 12.88
N HIS A 79 4.59 6.55 13.00
CA HIS A 79 5.59 7.11 12.10
C HIS A 79 6.49 6.02 11.53
N THR A 80 6.87 6.15 10.27
CA THR A 80 7.71 5.18 9.56
C THR A 80 9.08 5.79 9.31
N PHE A 81 10.13 5.14 9.81
CA PHE A 81 11.51 5.50 9.52
C PHE A 81 12.02 4.74 8.30
N LEU A 82 12.75 5.45 7.43
CA LEU A 82 13.46 4.85 6.31
C LEU A 82 14.94 4.65 6.67
N LEU A 83 15.36 3.38 6.60
CA LEU A 83 16.72 2.93 6.91
C LEU A 83 17.36 2.43 5.62
N LYS A 84 18.60 2.87 5.35
CA LYS A 84 19.35 2.45 4.17
C LYS A 84 20.68 1.81 4.60
N ASN A 85 20.98 0.64 4.05
CA ASN A 85 22.34 0.11 4.10
C ASN A 85 23.16 0.77 2.99
N VAL A 86 24.11 1.61 3.38
CA VAL A 86 25.04 2.30 2.47
C VAL A 86 26.44 1.67 2.48
N GLY A 87 26.62 0.55 3.18
CA GLY A 87 27.85 -0.23 3.21
C GLY A 87 27.89 -1.31 2.14
N ALA A 88 29.08 -1.87 1.90
CA ALA A 88 29.28 -2.97 0.96
C ALA A 88 28.94 -4.35 1.54
N GLY A 89 28.77 -4.46 2.86
CA GLY A 89 28.41 -5.69 3.56
C GLY A 89 26.93 -5.80 3.91
N VAL A 90 26.50 -7.00 4.32
CA VAL A 90 25.16 -7.24 4.86
C VAL A 90 24.98 -6.50 6.19
N LEU A 91 23.88 -5.77 6.33
CA LEU A 91 23.49 -5.12 7.57
C LEU A 91 22.34 -5.90 8.24
N HIS A 92 22.61 -6.49 9.41
CA HIS A 92 21.60 -7.20 10.19
C HIS A 92 21.03 -6.29 11.29
N ILE A 93 19.75 -5.92 11.17
CA ILE A 93 19.03 -5.18 12.21
C ILE A 93 18.42 -6.19 13.19
N LYS A 94 18.98 -6.27 14.40
CA LYS A 94 18.54 -7.25 15.42
C LYS A 94 17.39 -6.76 16.30
N LYS A 95 17.28 -5.44 16.49
CA LYS A 95 16.28 -4.82 17.38
C LYS A 95 16.02 -3.38 16.92
N ALA A 96 14.77 -2.95 17.04
CA ALA A 96 14.36 -1.55 16.88
C ALA A 96 13.55 -1.15 18.12
N GLN A 97 13.87 -0.01 18.72
CA GLN A 97 13.15 0.56 19.86
C GLN A 97 13.12 2.08 19.72
N GLY A 98 11.98 2.70 20.06
CA GLY A 98 11.91 4.14 20.30
C GLY A 98 12.31 4.47 21.74
N SER A 99 12.83 5.67 21.95
CA SER A 99 13.14 6.25 23.26
C SER A 99 12.06 7.20 23.73
#